data_AF-X1IK48-F1
#
_entry.id   AF-X1IK48-F1
#
_cell.length_a   1.000
_cell.length_b   1.000
_cell.length_c   1.000
_cell.angle_alpha   90.00
_cell.angle_beta   90.00
_cell.angle_gamma   90.00
#
_symmetry.space_group_name_H-M   'P 1'
#
loop_
_entity.id
_entity.type
_entity.pdbx_description
1 polymer ?
#
loop_
_entity_poly.entity_id
_entity_poly.type
_entity_poly.pdbx_seq_one_letter_code
_entity_poly.pdbx_strand_id
1 'polypeptide(L)'
;MPLVFRLNETGACSFSQFSANIGLVLARSRLIINPGGVGQPRDGDPQASYAILDSEARMARLYRVPYDIGATQASMVRHNLPIRLVSRLSYGT
;
A
#
# COMPACT_ATOMS: atom_id res chain seq x y z
N MET A 1 -5.15 1.75 -1.23
CA MET A 1 -5.25 1.93 0.22
C MET A 1 -4.82 0.64 0.92
N PRO A 2 -3.72 0.66 1.69
CA PRO A 2 -3.33 -0.46 2.53
C PRO A 2 -4.39 -0.76 3.59
N LEU A 3 -4.73 -2.04 3.73
CA LEU A 3 -5.84 -2.51 4.55
C LEU A 3 -5.50 -3.85 5.19
N VAL A 4 -6.06 -4.08 6.37
CA VAL A 4 -6.08 -5.38 7.03
C VAL A 4 -7.52 -5.80 7.20
N PHE A 5 -7.86 -7.00 6.75
CA PHE A 5 -9.11 -7.67 7.07
C PHE A 5 -8.84 -8.76 8.10
N ARG A 6 -9.70 -8.87 9.10
CA ARG A 6 -9.60 -9.82 10.19
C ARG A 6 -10.88 -10.63 10.30
N LEU A 7 -10.72 -11.94 10.28
CA LEU A 7 -11.79 -12.85 10.67
C LEU A 7 -11.75 -13.07 12.19
N ASN A 8 -12.86 -12.79 12.87
CA ASN A 8 -13.01 -13.09 14.29
C ASN A 8 -13.50 -14.53 14.51
N GLU A 9 -13.59 -14.94 15.78
CA GLU A 9 -13.99 -16.30 16.16
C GLU A 9 -15.46 -16.61 15.84
N THR A 10 -16.32 -15.59 15.74
CA THR A 10 -17.73 -15.74 15.38
C THR A 10 -17.95 -15.83 13.86
N GLY A 11 -16.88 -15.78 13.06
CA GLY A 11 -16.92 -15.80 11.60
C GLY A 11 -17.24 -14.45 10.96
N ALA A 12 -17.36 -13.37 11.74
CA ALA A 12 -17.52 -12.02 11.20
C ALA A 12 -16.17 -11.44 10.74
N CYS A 13 -16.21 -10.71 9.63
CA CYS A 13 -15.05 -10.03 9.06
C CYS A 13 -15.10 -8.54 9.40
N SER A 14 -14.02 -8.03 10.01
CA SER A 14 -13.80 -6.59 10.18
C SER A 14 -12.59 -6.13 9.37
N PHE A 15 -12.49 -4.83 9.11
CA PHE A 15 -11.35 -4.25 8.43
C PHE A 15 -10.81 -3.03 9.18
N SER A 16 -9.52 -2.78 9.04
CA SER A 16 -8.85 -1.58 9.55
C SER A 16 -7.81 -1.10 8.56
N GLN A 17 -7.45 0.19 8.66
CA GLN A 17 -6.32 0.73 7.90
C GLN A 17 -5.03 0.03 8.29
N PHE A 18 -4.18 -0.29 7.31
CA PHE A 18 -2.80 -0.68 7.58
C PHE A 18 -1.94 0.57 7.49
N SER A 19 -1.50 1.11 8.62
CA SER A 19 -0.77 2.38 8.64
C SER A 19 0.74 2.14 8.70
N ALA A 20 1.50 3.02 8.03
CA ALA A 20 2.95 3.02 8.14
C ALA A 20 3.36 3.33 9.59
N ASN A 21 4.53 2.84 9.99
CA ASN A 21 5.10 2.99 11.35
C ASN A 21 4.37 2.23 12.47
N ILE A 22 3.31 1.47 12.16
CA ILE A 22 2.61 0.61 13.12
C ILE A 22 2.87 -0.85 12.75
N GLY A 23 3.45 -1.62 13.68
CA GLY A 23 3.62 -3.06 13.51
C GLY A 23 2.30 -3.80 13.69
N LEU A 24 1.88 -4.56 12.67
CA LEU A 24 0.74 -5.47 12.77
C LEU A 24 1.23 -6.81 13.32
N VAL A 25 0.90 -7.11 14.57
CA VAL A 25 1.17 -8.42 15.18
C VAL A 25 0.26 -9.47 14.55
N LEU A 26 0.87 -10.56 14.08
CA LEU A 26 0.17 -11.70 13.48
C LEU A 26 -0.29 -12.63 14.61
N ALA A 27 -1.47 -12.33 15.15
CA ALA A 27 -2.13 -13.17 16.15
C ALA A 27 -2.63 -14.49 15.55
N ARG A 28 -3.36 -15.30 16.34
CA ARG A 28 -4.00 -16.54 15.84
C ARG A 28 -5.17 -16.30 14.88
N SER A 29 -5.65 -15.06 14.76
CA SER A 29 -6.74 -14.71 13.84
C SER A 29 -6.27 -14.79 12.39
N ARG A 30 -7.17 -15.20 11.50
CA ARG A 30 -6.92 -15.21 10.06
C ARG A 30 -6.99 -13.78 9.53
N LEU A 31 -5.97 -13.40 8.76
CA LEU A 31 -5.82 -12.05 8.20
C LEU A 31 -5.74 -12.10 6.68
N ILE A 32 -6.29 -11.08 6.03
CA ILE A 32 -5.95 -10.71 4.65
C ILE A 32 -5.31 -9.33 4.72
N ILE A 33 -4.11 -9.19 4.16
CA ILE A 33 -3.32 -7.96 4.24
C ILE A 33 -3.11 -7.43 2.83
N ASN A 34 -3.49 -6.17 2.60
CA ASN A 34 -3.19 -5.42 1.40
C ASN A 34 -2.08 -4.40 1.70
N PRO A 35 -0.89 -4.51 1.08
CA PRO A 35 0.25 -3.63 1.35
C PRO A 35 0.20 -2.30 0.58
N GLY A 36 -0.84 -2.04 -0.21
CA GLY A 36 -0.92 -0.89 -1.12
C GLY A 36 -0.24 -1.15 -2.47
N GLY A 37 0.02 -0.06 -3.19
CA GLY A 37 0.63 -0.09 -4.52
C GLY A 37 2.03 0.54 -4.54
N VAL A 38 2.98 -0.12 -5.20
CA VAL A 38 4.34 0.39 -5.38
C VAL A 38 4.38 1.50 -6.44
N GLY A 39 3.98 1.21 -7.68
CA GLY A 39 4.11 2.16 -8.80
C GLY A 39 2.89 3.07 -9.02
N GLN A 40 1.77 2.80 -8.34
CA GLN A 40 0.55 3.59 -8.49
C GLN A 40 -0.37 3.43 -7.26
N PRO A 41 0.00 4.03 -6.12
CA PRO A 41 -0.90 4.13 -4.98
C PRO A 41 -2.20 4.87 -5.38
N ARG A 42 -3.30 4.53 -4.71
CA ARG A 42 -4.67 4.98 -5.04
C ARG A 42 -5.44 5.43 -3.80
N ASP A 43 -4.73 6.01 -2.85
CA ASP A 43 -5.24 6.35 -1.53
C ASP A 43 -4.86 7.75 -1.06
N GLY A 44 -4.50 8.63 -1.98
CA GLY A 44 -4.19 10.04 -1.69
C GLY A 44 -2.76 10.28 -1.20
N ASP A 45 -1.98 9.22 -0.91
CA ASP A 45 -0.55 9.31 -0.63
C ASP A 45 0.23 8.85 -1.88
N PRO A 46 0.99 9.75 -2.55
CA PRO A 46 1.70 9.40 -3.77
C PRO A 46 2.94 8.53 -3.53
N GLN A 47 3.38 8.33 -2.28
CA GLN A 47 4.54 7.51 -1.96
C GLN A 47 4.28 6.03 -2.28
N ALA A 48 5.32 5.36 -2.78
CA ALA A 48 5.30 3.92 -3.04
C ALA A 48 4.99 3.16 -1.75
N SER A 49 4.13 2.15 -1.84
CA SER A 49 3.67 1.37 -0.68
C SER A 49 4.02 -0.10 -0.84
N TYR A 50 4.65 -0.66 0.18
CA TYR A 50 4.91 -2.10 0.31
C TYR A 50 4.93 -2.51 1.79
N ALA A 51 4.90 -3.81 2.06
CA ALA A 51 5.02 -4.32 3.42
C ALA A 51 6.08 -5.42 3.52
N ILE A 52 6.75 -5.48 4.67
CA ILE A 52 7.63 -6.60 5.04
C ILE A 52 6.87 -7.49 6.03
N LEU A 53 6.84 -8.78 5.73
CA LEU A 53 6.32 -9.82 6.61
C LEU A 53 7.49 -10.54 7.27
N ASP A 54 7.65 -10.34 8.57
CA ASP A 54 8.60 -11.07 9.40
C ASP A 54 7.88 -12.28 10.02
N SER A 55 8.16 -13.47 9.50
CA SER A 55 7.53 -14.71 9.95
C SER A 55 8.07 -15.20 11.29
N GLU A 56 9.31 -14.86 11.65
CA GLU A 56 9.92 -15.27 12.92
C GLU A 56 9.38 -14.40 14.05
N ALA A 57 9.39 -13.08 13.87
CA ALA A 57 8.81 -12.14 14.83
C ALA A 57 7.27 -12.09 14.78
N ARG A 58 6.65 -12.80 13.83
CA ARG A 58 5.20 -12.82 13.56
C ARG A 58 4.60 -11.42 13.46
N MET A 59 5.14 -10.61 12.55
CA MET A 59 4.77 -9.21 12.39
C MET A 59 4.79 -8.79 10.93
N ALA A 60 3.84 -7.95 10.53
CA ALA A 60 3.88 -7.23 9.26
C ALA A 60 4.06 -5.73 9.50
N ARG A 61 4.88 -5.07 8.68
CA ARG A 61 5.07 -3.61 8.72
C ARG A 61 4.88 -3.01 7.34
N LEU A 62 4.09 -1.95 7.27
CA LEU A 62 3.90 -1.15 6.06
C LEU A 62 4.99 -0.08 5.98
N TYR A 63 5.51 0.12 4.76
CA TYR A 63 6.47 1.16 4.42
C TYR A 63 5.90 2.05 3.33
N ARG A 64 6.12 3.36 3.51
CA ARG A 64 5.92 4.39 2.49
C ARG A 64 7.27 4.98 2.16
N VAL A 65 7.60 5.01 0.87
CA VAL A 65 8.91 5.47 0.41
C VAL A 65 8.70 6.50 -0.70
N PRO A 66 9.27 7.71 -0.56
CA PRO A 66 9.26 8.69 -1.63
C PRO A 66 10.11 8.19 -2.81
N TYR A 67 9.67 8.51 -4.02
CA TYR A 67 10.41 8.22 -5.25
C TYR A 67 10.31 9.41 -6.20
N ASP A 68 11.14 9.42 -7.23
CA ASP A 68 11.09 10.47 -8.25
C ASP A 68 9.89 10.30 -9.18
N ILE A 69 8.76 10.88 -8.75
CA ILE A 69 7.52 10.94 -9.52
C ILE A 69 7.76 11.71 -10.83
N GLY A 70 8.54 12.78 -10.80
CA GLY A 70 8.82 13.63 -11.97
C GLY A 70 9.55 12.85 -13.06
N ALA A 71 10.58 12.08 -12.71
CA ALA A 71 11.29 11.21 -13.65
C ALA A 71 10.36 10.15 -14.26
N THR A 72 9.50 9.54 -13.46
CA THR A 72 8.51 8.57 -13.94
C THR A 72 7.52 9.21 -14.90
N GLN A 73 6.96 10.37 -14.53
CA GLN A 73 6.03 11.13 -15.36
C GLN A 73 6.67 11.57 -16.69
N ALA A 74 7.90 12.08 -16.66
CA ALA A 74 8.65 12.45 -17.86
C ALA A 74 8.84 11.24 -18.80
N SER A 75 9.16 10.06 -18.23
CA SER A 75 9.24 8.83 -19.02
C SER A 75 7.90 8.46 -19.65
N MET A 76 6.81 8.53 -18.89
CA MET A 76 5.47 8.24 -19.40
C MET A 76 5.06 9.17 -20.55
N VAL A 77 5.37 10.47 -20.44
CA VAL A 77 5.12 11.45 -21.50
C VAL A 77 5.94 11.14 -22.75
N ARG A 78 7.22 10.79 -22.61
CA ARG A 78 8.06 10.35 -23.75
C ARG A 78 7.48 9.14 -24.49
N HIS A 79 6.75 8.29 -23.79
CA HIS A 79 6.06 7.13 -24.35
C HIS A 79 4.59 7.40 -24.75
N ASN A 80 4.17 8.67 -24.83
CA ASN A 80 2.82 9.07 -25.24
C ASN A 80 1.68 8.45 -24.40
N LEU A 81 1.93 8.17 -23.12
CA LEU A 81 0.87 7.70 -22.23
C LEU A 81 -0.15 8.81 -21.95
N PRO A 82 -1.44 8.48 -21.75
CA PRO A 82 -2.47 9.48 -21.49
C PRO A 82 -2.14 10.36 -20.28
N ILE A 83 -2.28 11.69 -20.43
CA ILE A 83 -1.88 12.66 -19.40
C ILE A 83 -2.56 12.42 -18.05
N ARG A 84 -3.80 11.91 -18.06
CA ARG A 84 -4.53 11.53 -16.84
C ARG A 84 -3.78 10.46 -16.03
N LEU A 85 -3.11 9.50 -16.69
CA LEU A 85 -2.33 8.46 -16.01
C LEU A 85 -1.00 9.01 -15.47
N VAL A 86 -0.45 10.03 -16.13
CA VAL A 86 0.77 10.73 -15.71
C VAL A 86 0.49 11.55 -14.46
N SER A 87 -0.47 12.48 -14.53
CA SER A 87 -0.77 13.42 -13.45
C SER A 87 -1.20 12.74 -12.16
N ARG A 88 -1.90 11.60 -12.24
CA ARG A 88 -2.43 10.92 -11.04
C ARG A 88 -1.33 10.39 -10.10
N LEU A 89 -0.12 10.15 -10.60
CA LEU A 89 1.00 9.72 -9.76
C LEU A 89 1.35 10.74 -8.67
N SER A 90 1.21 12.04 -8.96
CA SER A 90 1.48 13.13 -8.00
C SER A 90 0.49 13.19 -6.84
N TYR A 91 -0.69 12.58 -7.00
CA TYR A 91 -1.78 12.64 -6.02
C TYR A 91 -2.10 11.27 -5.40
N GLY A 92 -1.48 10.19 -5.88
CA GLY A 92 -1.84 8.82 -5.48
C GLY A 92 -3.29 8.47 -5.80
N THR A 93 -3.72 8.67 -7.07
CA THR A 93 -5.10 8.39 -7.56
C THR A 93 -5.15 7.50 -8.81
#